data_AF-A0A9W9HKV4-F1
#
_entry.id   AF-A0A9W9HKV4-F1
#
_cell.length_a   1.000
_cell.length_b   1.000
_cell.length_c   1.000
_cell.angle_alpha   90.00
_cell.angle_beta   90.00
_cell.angle_gamma   90.00
#
_symmetry.space_group_name_H-M   'P 1'
#
loop_
_entity.id
_entity.type
_entity.pdbx_description
1 polymer ?
#
loop_
_entity_poly.entity_id
_entity_poly.type
_entity_poly.pdbx_seq_one_letter_code
_entity_poly.pdbx_strand_id
1 'polypeptide(L)'
;MDQVISYLPPFEGLLPKWLLFVSVVSAVNSLQAYCSPDYTSKLYTNGAIVVEPLSGRVFGTWTFLSAVIRFTAAYNIDSPIAYNLAIWTYGIALTHFVGELVFGNASLKGRFLSPLIVASSSVAWMLTQREFYLA
;
A
#
# COMPACT_ATOMS: atom_id res chain seq x y z
N MET A 1 27.45 -8.65 0.02
CA MET A 1 26.31 -8.35 0.92
C MET A 1 26.26 -6.85 1.22
N ASP A 2 27.41 -6.22 1.40
CA ASP A 2 27.56 -4.78 1.74
C ASP A 2 26.92 -3.81 0.74
N GLN A 3 26.95 -4.11 -0.57
CA GLN A 3 26.32 -3.26 -1.59
C GLN A 3 24.79 -3.26 -1.56
N VAL A 4 24.14 -4.30 -1.04
CA VAL A 4 22.67 -4.33 -0.96
C VAL A 4 22.20 -3.49 0.23
N ILE A 5 22.98 -3.48 1.31
CA ILE A 5 22.70 -2.70 2.52
C ILE A 5 22.75 -1.20 2.23
N SER A 6 23.66 -0.74 1.35
CA SER A 6 23.77 0.69 1.00
C SER A 6 22.55 1.26 0.28
N TYR A 7 21.68 0.42 -0.29
CA TYR A 7 20.44 0.87 -0.91
C TYR A 7 19.24 0.85 0.03
N LEU A 8 19.35 0.25 1.22
CA LEU A 8 18.25 0.26 2.19
C LEU A 8 18.12 1.64 2.85
N PRO A 9 16.92 1.98 3.37
CA PRO A 9 16.74 3.20 4.13
C PRO A 9 17.74 3.29 5.29
N PRO A 10 18.50 4.39 5.40
CA PRO A 10 19.62 4.50 6.36
C PRO A 10 19.18 4.75 7.80
N PHE A 11 17.87 4.87 8.05
CA PHE A 11 17.30 5.18 9.35
C PHE A 11 17.23 3.95 10.28
N GLU A 12 17.33 4.22 11.57
CA GLU A 12 17.14 3.23 12.63
C GLU A 12 15.72 2.65 12.61
N GLY A 13 15.55 1.50 13.26
CA GLY A 13 14.28 0.79 13.30
C GLY A 13 13.88 0.06 12.01
N LEU A 14 12.74 -0.63 12.06
CA LEU A 14 12.26 -1.49 10.96
C LEU A 14 11.17 -0.85 10.10
N LEU A 15 10.53 0.23 10.57
CA LEU A 15 9.45 0.89 9.85
C LEU A 15 9.88 1.41 8.47
N PRO A 16 11.04 2.09 8.30
CA PRO A 16 11.50 2.53 6.98
C PRO A 16 11.67 1.38 5.99
N LYS A 17 12.22 0.26 6.47
CA LYS A 17 12.46 -0.96 5.68
C LYS A 17 11.13 -1.63 5.29
N TRP A 18 10.17 -1.62 6.20
CA TRP A 18 8.80 -2.06 5.94
C TRP A 18 8.11 -1.20 4.87
N LEU A 19 8.21 0.13 4.97
CA LEU A 19 7.66 1.06 3.98
C LEU A 19 8.25 0.82 2.58
N LEU A 20 9.58 0.64 2.49
CA LEU A 20 10.23 0.26 1.24
C LEU A 20 9.66 -1.05 0.68
N PHE A 21 9.55 -2.09 1.52
CA PHE A 21 9.03 -3.39 1.10
C PHE A 21 7.60 -3.28 0.53
N VAL A 22 6.67 -2.66 1.26
CA VAL A 22 5.28 -2.54 0.81
C VAL A 22 5.12 -1.61 -0.39
N SER A 23 6.02 -0.64 -0.59
CA SER A 23 6.11 0.15 -1.82
C SER A 23 6.47 -0.71 -3.01
N VAL A 24 7.48 -1.57 -2.91
CA VAL A 24 7.86 -2.49 -3.99
C VAL A 24 6.71 -3.44 -4.31
N VAL A 25 6.09 -4.05 -3.30
CA VAL A 25 4.92 -4.93 -3.49
C VAL A 25 3.77 -4.18 -4.18
N SER A 26 3.49 -2.95 -3.76
CA SER A 26 2.44 -2.12 -4.35
C SER A 26 2.74 -1.76 -5.81
N ALA A 27 4.00 -1.45 -6.14
CA ALA A 27 4.41 -1.22 -7.53
C ALA A 27 4.22 -2.47 -8.42
N VAL A 28 4.54 -3.66 -7.91
CA VAL A 28 4.29 -4.94 -8.62
C VAL A 28 2.79 -5.20 -8.77
N ASN A 29 1.97 -4.89 -7.76
CA ASN A 29 0.51 -4.99 -7.85
C ASN A 29 -0.07 -4.01 -8.87
N SER A 30 0.48 -2.81 -8.98
CA SER A 30 0.13 -1.85 -10.03
C SER A 30 0.41 -2.44 -11.41
N LEU A 31 1.61 -3.00 -11.64
CA LEU A 31 1.94 -3.64 -12.92
C LEU A 31 0.96 -4.78 -13.25
N GLN A 32 0.63 -5.63 -12.28
CA GLN A 32 -0.38 -6.69 -12.47
C GLN A 32 -1.74 -6.10 -12.89
N ALA A 33 -2.18 -4.99 -12.29
CA ALA A 33 -3.44 -4.34 -12.65
C ALA A 33 -3.44 -3.76 -14.08
N TYR A 34 -2.28 -3.41 -14.63
CA TYR A 34 -2.14 -2.97 -16.02
C TYR A 34 -2.05 -4.13 -17.01
N CYS A 35 -1.37 -5.21 -16.64
CA CYS A 35 -1.10 -6.33 -17.55
C CYS A 35 -2.16 -7.44 -17.51
N SER A 36 -2.96 -7.52 -16.45
CA SER A 36 -3.91 -8.61 -16.20
C SER A 36 -5.31 -8.05 -15.96
N PRO A 37 -6.20 -8.06 -16.97
CA PRO A 37 -7.56 -7.49 -16.86
C PRO A 37 -8.43 -8.12 -15.76
N ASP A 38 -8.13 -9.34 -15.36
CA ASP A 38 -8.83 -10.10 -14.32
C ASP A 38 -8.26 -9.89 -12.90
N TYR A 39 -7.14 -9.19 -12.75
CA TYR A 39 -6.46 -9.03 -11.46
C TYR A 39 -7.36 -8.35 -10.43
N THR A 40 -7.98 -7.22 -10.79
CA THR A 40 -8.86 -6.47 -9.89
C THR A 40 -10.16 -7.23 -9.61
N SER A 41 -10.70 -7.95 -10.59
CA SER A 41 -11.84 -8.87 -10.39
C SER A 41 -11.52 -9.92 -9.32
N LYS A 42 -10.34 -10.56 -9.41
CA LYS A 42 -9.87 -11.51 -8.40
C LYS A 42 -9.60 -10.86 -7.05
N LEU A 43 -9.11 -9.61 -7.04
CA LEU A 43 -8.81 -8.86 -5.82
C LEU A 43 -10.08 -8.53 -5.02
N TYR A 44 -11.10 -7.96 -5.67
CA TYR A 44 -12.31 -7.48 -5.00
C TYR A 44 -13.37 -8.58 -4.83
N THR A 45 -13.67 -9.31 -5.90
CA THR A 45 -14.86 -10.18 -5.97
C THR A 45 -14.51 -11.66 -6.09
N ASN A 46 -13.23 -12.02 -5.95
CA ASN A 46 -12.73 -13.39 -6.19
C ASN A 46 -13.10 -13.93 -7.58
N GLY A 47 -13.20 -13.05 -8.59
CA GLY A 47 -13.53 -13.43 -9.96
C GLY A 47 -15.03 -13.49 -10.26
N ALA A 48 -15.91 -13.22 -9.27
CA ALA A 48 -17.36 -13.31 -9.47
C ALA A 48 -17.90 -12.21 -10.40
N ILE A 49 -17.27 -11.03 -10.41
CA ILE A 49 -17.65 -9.90 -11.26
C ILE A 49 -16.48 -9.53 -12.15
N VAL A 50 -16.69 -9.55 -13.46
CA VAL A 50 -15.70 -9.07 -14.43
C VAL A 50 -15.55 -7.56 -14.26
N VAL A 51 -14.32 -7.12 -14.04
CA VAL A 51 -13.98 -5.69 -13.90
C VAL A 51 -13.56 -5.16 -15.26
N GLU A 52 -14.02 -3.96 -15.59
CA GLU A 52 -13.67 -3.29 -16.83
C GLU A 52 -12.16 -2.92 -16.84
N PRO A 53 -11.43 -3.12 -17.96
CA PRO A 53 -9.97 -2.95 -17.97
C PRO A 53 -9.47 -1.54 -17.61
N LEU A 54 -10.20 -0.46 -17.95
CA LEU A 54 -9.85 0.90 -17.54
C LEU A 54 -9.95 1.06 -16.02
N SER A 55 -11.00 0.55 -15.37
CA SER A 55 -11.12 0.51 -13.91
C SER A 55 -9.93 -0.21 -13.25
N GLY A 56 -9.51 -1.34 -13.83
CA GLY A 56 -8.30 -2.05 -13.43
C GLY A 56 -7.04 -1.17 -13.47
N ARG A 57 -6.82 -0.44 -14.57
CA ARG A 57 -5.70 0.50 -14.70
C ARG A 57 -5.79 1.67 -13.73
N VAL A 58 -6.97 2.24 -13.51
CA VAL A 58 -7.18 3.32 -12.53
C VAL A 58 -6.79 2.85 -11.13
N PHE A 59 -7.21 1.66 -10.71
CA PHE A 59 -6.76 1.05 -9.46
C PHE A 59 -5.23 0.90 -9.43
N GLY A 60 -4.62 0.44 -10.52
CA GLY A 60 -3.18 0.34 -10.67
C GLY A 60 -2.46 1.68 -10.46
N THR A 61 -2.96 2.76 -11.08
CA THR A 61 -2.42 4.13 -10.95
C THR A 61 -2.45 4.61 -9.50
N TRP A 62 -3.58 4.47 -8.82
CA TRP A 62 -3.73 4.89 -7.41
C TRP A 62 -2.84 4.08 -6.47
N THR A 63 -2.71 2.78 -6.74
CA THR A 63 -1.80 1.90 -6.00
C THR A 63 -0.34 2.31 -6.21
N PHE A 64 0.03 2.71 -7.44
CA PHE A 64 1.38 3.14 -7.76
C PHE A 64 1.71 4.49 -7.13
N LEU A 65 0.77 5.44 -7.17
CA LEU A 65 0.89 6.72 -6.47
C LEU A 65 1.16 6.50 -4.98
N SER A 66 0.40 5.60 -4.35
CA SER A 66 0.61 5.23 -2.94
C SER A 66 1.99 4.61 -2.72
N ALA A 67 2.46 3.76 -3.65
CA ALA A 67 3.79 3.15 -3.59
C ALA A 67 4.90 4.21 -3.63
N VAL A 68 4.80 5.21 -4.51
CA VAL A 68 5.75 6.32 -4.62
C VAL A 68 5.80 7.12 -3.32
N ILE A 69 4.65 7.49 -2.77
CA ILE A 69 4.58 8.27 -1.51
C ILE A 69 5.22 7.49 -0.35
N ARG A 70 4.89 6.20 -0.20
CA ARG A 70 5.45 5.34 0.85
C ARG A 70 6.95 5.11 0.66
N PHE A 71 7.41 5.05 -0.59
CA PHE A 71 8.83 4.90 -0.90
C PHE A 71 9.58 6.17 -0.50
N THR A 72 9.04 7.34 -0.85
CA THR A 72 9.59 8.63 -0.41
C THR A 72 9.65 8.70 1.11
N ALA A 73 8.59 8.29 1.82
CA ALA A 73 8.59 8.26 3.28
C ALA A 73 9.60 7.25 3.86
N ALA A 74 9.88 6.13 3.20
CA ALA A 74 10.91 5.20 3.64
C ALA A 74 12.28 5.86 3.73
N TYR A 75 12.62 6.75 2.78
CA TYR A 75 13.89 7.49 2.76
C TYR A 75 13.83 8.89 3.39
N ASN A 76 12.69 9.27 3.97
CA ASN A 76 12.49 10.56 4.63
C ASN A 76 11.59 10.37 5.87
N ILE A 77 11.84 9.33 6.66
CA ILE A 77 10.95 8.91 7.75
C ILE A 77 10.89 9.93 8.89
N ASP A 78 11.93 10.74 9.03
CA ASP A 78 12.06 11.85 9.98
C ASP A 78 11.36 13.13 9.51
N SER A 79 10.93 13.18 8.25
CA SER A 79 10.15 14.29 7.73
C SER A 79 8.68 14.14 8.16
N PRO A 80 8.11 15.08 8.94
CA PRO A 80 6.71 14.99 9.35
C PRO A 80 5.76 15.03 8.14
N ILE A 81 6.15 15.70 7.05
CA ILE A 81 5.35 15.75 5.83
C ILE A 81 5.30 14.38 5.15
N ALA A 82 6.46 13.76 4.91
CA ALA A 82 6.51 12.45 4.26
C ALA A 82 5.85 11.37 5.12
N TYR A 83 6.08 11.39 6.44
CA TYR A 83 5.47 10.48 7.39
C TYR A 83 3.94 10.56 7.39
N ASN A 84 3.39 11.78 7.51
CA ASN A 84 1.94 11.99 7.50
C ASN A 84 1.32 11.61 6.16
N LEU A 85 1.97 11.92 5.02
CA LEU A 85 1.49 11.51 3.71
C LEU A 85 1.45 9.98 3.57
N ALA A 86 2.46 9.27 4.06
CA ALA A 86 2.46 7.81 4.06
C ALA A 86 1.31 7.24 4.90
N ILE A 87 1.04 7.77 6.10
CA ILE A 87 -0.15 7.40 6.90
C ILE A 87 -1.43 7.60 6.08
N TRP A 88 -1.57 8.76 5.43
CA TRP A 88 -2.76 9.06 4.61
C TRP A 88 -2.96 8.08 3.46
N THR A 89 -1.90 7.58 2.81
CA THR A 89 -2.07 6.57 1.76
C THR A 89 -2.69 5.27 2.28
N TYR A 90 -2.39 4.88 3.52
CA TYR A 90 -3.03 3.71 4.13
C TYR A 90 -4.45 4.02 4.61
N GLY A 91 -4.67 5.22 5.17
CA GLY A 91 -6.01 5.68 5.56
C GLY A 91 -6.98 5.71 4.39
N ILE A 92 -6.58 6.30 3.26
CA ILE A 92 -7.37 6.33 2.02
C ILE A 92 -7.64 4.91 1.52
N ALA A 93 -6.63 4.03 1.51
CA ALA A 93 -6.80 2.64 1.11
C ALA A 93 -7.81 1.91 2.00
N LEU A 94 -7.73 2.07 3.33
CA LEU A 94 -8.69 1.46 4.26
C LEU A 94 -10.11 1.98 4.03
N THR A 95 -10.29 3.29 3.88
CA THR A 95 -11.59 3.89 3.57
C THR A 95 -12.18 3.31 2.29
N HIS A 96 -11.36 3.18 1.23
CA HIS A 96 -11.78 2.60 -0.04
C HIS A 96 -12.18 1.13 0.10
N PHE A 97 -11.29 0.27 0.65
CA PHE A 97 -11.56 -1.16 0.75
C PHE A 97 -12.71 -1.49 1.71
N VAL A 98 -12.82 -0.79 2.84
CA VAL A 98 -13.97 -0.94 3.75
C VAL A 98 -15.26 -0.44 3.08
N GLY A 99 -15.20 0.68 2.36
CA GLY A 99 -16.33 1.18 1.57
C GLY A 99 -16.83 0.16 0.54
N GLU A 100 -15.92 -0.47 -0.20
CA GLU A 100 -16.25 -1.52 -1.16
C GLU A 100 -16.85 -2.78 -0.52
N LEU A 101 -16.55 -3.05 0.75
CA LEU A 101 -17.14 -4.16 1.51
C LEU A 101 -18.57 -3.84 2.00
N VAL A 102 -18.85 -2.58 2.34
CA VAL A 102 -20.13 -2.15 2.89
C VAL A 102 -21.13 -1.77 1.80
N PHE A 103 -20.67 -1.05 0.77
CA PHE A 103 -21.52 -0.47 -0.28
C PHE A 103 -21.27 -1.10 -1.66
N GLY A 104 -20.14 -1.76 -1.83
CA GLY A 104 -19.72 -2.35 -3.10
C GLY A 104 -20.01 -3.85 -3.17
N ASN A 105 -19.27 -4.51 -4.05
CA ASN A 105 -19.40 -5.95 -4.31
C ASN A 105 -18.21 -6.75 -3.76
N ALA A 106 -17.36 -6.12 -2.93
CA ALA A 106 -16.18 -6.79 -2.43
C ALA A 106 -16.55 -7.91 -1.48
N SER A 107 -15.66 -8.91 -1.40
CA SER A 107 -15.84 -10.04 -0.51
C SER A 107 -14.65 -10.18 0.44
N LEU A 108 -14.92 -10.32 1.73
CA LEU A 108 -13.91 -10.45 2.79
C LEU A 108 -13.25 -11.84 2.79
N LYS A 109 -12.71 -12.27 1.66
CA LYS A 109 -12.06 -13.57 1.47
C LYS A 109 -11.03 -13.49 0.36
N GLY A 110 -10.09 -14.43 0.36
CA GLY A 110 -9.06 -14.52 -0.67
C GLY A 110 -8.14 -13.29 -0.69
N ARG A 111 -7.86 -12.79 -1.90
CA ARG A 111 -6.86 -11.72 -2.12
C ARG A 111 -7.23 -10.38 -1.44
N PHE A 112 -8.51 -10.16 -1.18
CA PHE A 112 -9.02 -8.94 -0.56
C PHE A 112 -8.51 -8.69 0.87
N LEU A 113 -8.16 -9.74 1.60
CA LEU A 113 -7.70 -9.63 2.99
C LEU A 113 -6.32 -8.97 3.11
N SER A 114 -5.44 -9.18 2.12
CA SER A 114 -4.05 -8.72 2.18
C SER A 114 -3.94 -7.19 2.28
N PRO A 115 -4.60 -6.39 1.42
CA PRO A 115 -4.58 -4.93 1.55
C PRO A 115 -5.12 -4.42 2.90
N LEU A 116 -6.18 -5.04 3.43
CA LEU A 116 -6.77 -4.64 4.71
C LEU A 116 -5.81 -4.88 5.89
N ILE A 117 -5.18 -6.05 5.94
CA ILE A 117 -4.22 -6.40 6.99
C ILE A 117 -3.01 -5.47 6.92
N VAL A 118 -2.40 -5.33 5.73
CA VAL A 118 -1.20 -4.52 5.52
C VAL A 118 -1.47 -3.05 5.85
N ALA A 119 -2.59 -2.49 5.39
CA ALA A 119 -2.89 -1.09 5.66
C ALA A 119 -3.21 -0.85 7.15
N SER A 120 -3.99 -1.73 7.79
CA SER A 120 -4.33 -1.60 9.21
C SER A 120 -3.08 -1.70 10.10
N SER A 121 -2.24 -2.71 9.86
CA SER A 121 -1.01 -2.90 10.63
C SER A 121 -0.02 -1.75 10.41
N SER A 122 0.09 -1.24 9.19
CA SER A 122 0.98 -0.12 8.87
C SER A 122 0.52 1.18 9.54
N VAL A 123 -0.78 1.50 9.50
CA VAL A 123 -1.31 2.68 10.20
C VAL A 123 -1.05 2.57 11.70
N ALA A 124 -1.38 1.43 12.31
CA ALA A 124 -1.16 1.22 13.74
C ALA A 124 0.33 1.37 14.11
N TRP A 125 1.23 0.79 13.31
CA TRP A 125 2.67 0.88 13.54
C TRP A 125 3.19 2.31 13.38
N MET A 126 2.77 3.03 12.34
CA MET A 126 3.17 4.43 12.15
C MET A 126 2.63 5.35 13.24
N LEU A 127 1.39 5.16 13.68
CA LEU A 127 0.84 5.98 14.78
C LEU A 127 1.57 5.74 16.10
N THR A 128 1.94 4.49 16.40
CA THR A 128 2.63 4.14 17.66
C THR A 128 4.12 4.48 17.67
N GLN A 129 4.76 4.62 16.51
CA GLN A 129 6.17 4.98 16.40
C GLN A 129 6.41 6.44 16.01
N ARG A 130 5.36 7.24 15.93
CA ARG A 130 5.43 8.62 15.46
C ARG A 130 6.46 9.46 16.21
N GLU A 131 6.43 9.42 17.55
CA GLU A 131 7.38 10.16 18.39
C GLU A 131 8.81 9.65 18.20
N PHE A 132 9.02 8.34 18.00
CA PHE A 132 10.37 7.80 17.80
C PHE A 132 11.03 8.36 16.53
N TYR A 133 10.27 8.56 15.45
CA TYR A 133 10.81 9.04 14.17
C TYR A 133 10.76 10.56 13.99
N LEU A 134 9.87 11.27 14.70
CA LEU A 134 9.64 12.71 14.48
C LEU A 134 10.06 13.61 15.65
N ALA A 135 10.64 13.06 16.72
CA ALA A 135 11.13 13.81 17.88
C ALA A 135 12.39 14.64 17.61
#